data_AF-A0A5B6VZD6-F1
#
_entry.id   AF-A0A5B6VZD6-F1
#
_cell.length_a   1.000
_cell.length_b   1.000
_cell.length_c   1.000
_cell.angle_alpha   90.00
_cell.angle_beta   90.00
_cell.angle_gamma   90.00
#
_symmetry.space_group_name_H-M   'P 1'
#
loop_
_entity.id
_entity.type
_entity.pdbx_description
1 polymer ?
#
loop_
_entity_poly.entity_id
_entity_poly.type
_entity_poly.pdbx_seq_one_letter_code
_entity_poly.pdbx_strand_id
1 'polypeptide(L)'
;MREIVTVQVGSFANFIGSHFWNFQDEMLGLAADPYGDPVFKTQSLNMDVIYRTGETHQGTTTYTPRLLSIDFQGSLGSVSSKGTLYSEGSNEPSEVVTW
;
A
#
# COMPACT_ATOMS: atom_id res chain seq x y z
N MET A 1 0.53 18.12 10.07
CA MET A 1 0.05 17.06 9.17
C MET A 1 0.32 17.49 7.73
N ARG A 2 1.09 16.69 6.98
CA ARG A 2 1.39 16.88 5.55
C ARG A 2 1.34 15.50 4.91
N GLU A 3 0.17 15.15 4.39
CA GLU A 3 -0.04 13.90 3.68
C GLU A 3 0.15 14.12 2.17
N ILE A 4 0.69 13.10 1.49
CA ILE A 4 0.88 13.09 0.04
C ILE A 4 0.05 11.94 -0.53
N VAL A 5 -0.69 12.23 -1.59
CA VAL A 5 -1.34 11.21 -2.43
C VAL A 5 -0.54 11.09 -3.72
N THR A 6 -0.07 9.88 -4.01
CA THR A 6 0.65 9.55 -5.23
C THR A 6 -0.35 9.07 -6.28
N VAL A 7 -0.30 9.65 -7.47
CA VAL A 7 -1.12 9.21 -8.61
C VAL A 7 -0.20 8.71 -9.72
N GLN A 8 -0.46 7.50 -10.22
CA GLN A 8 0.28 6.85 -11.30
C GLN A 8 -0.70 6.50 -12.41
N VAL A 9 -0.42 6.97 -13.64
CA VAL A 9 -1.33 6.79 -14.78
C VAL A 9 -0.56 6.20 -15.96
N GLY A 10 -1.01 5.03 -16.40
CA GLY A 10 -0.45 4.28 -17.52
C GLY A 10 0.69 3.34 -17.13
N SER A 11 0.95 2.37 -18.00
CA SER A 11 1.78 1.20 -17.69
C SER A 11 3.21 1.53 -17.31
N PHE A 12 3.82 2.54 -17.95
CA PHE A 12 5.19 2.96 -17.60
C PHE A 12 5.27 3.59 -16.21
N ALA A 13 4.30 4.45 -15.86
CA ALA A 13 4.24 5.07 -14.53
C ALA A 13 3.96 4.02 -13.44
N ASN A 14 3.08 3.06 -13.70
CA ASN A 14 2.78 1.96 -12.80
C ASN A 14 3.98 1.01 -12.63
N PHE A 15 4.76 0.77 -13.70
CA PHE A 15 5.99 -0.01 -13.63
C PHE A 15 7.05 0.64 -12.73
N ILE A 16 7.33 1.94 -12.92
CA ILE A 16 8.26 2.65 -12.04
C ILE A 16 7.70 2.72 -10.61
N GLY A 17 6.40 2.96 -10.52
CA GLY A 17 5.66 3.06 -9.27
C GLY A 17 5.77 1.82 -8.40
N SER A 18 5.64 0.62 -8.99
CA SER A 18 5.75 -0.63 -8.26
C SER A 18 7.15 -0.80 -7.65
N HIS A 19 8.21 -0.45 -8.38
CA HIS A 19 9.58 -0.46 -7.84
C HIS A 19 9.76 0.52 -6.69
N PHE A 20 9.21 1.73 -6.80
CA PHE A 20 9.24 2.70 -5.72
C PHE A 20 8.55 2.16 -4.47
N TRP A 21 7.32 1.63 -4.59
CA TRP A 21 6.57 1.13 -3.44
C TRP A 21 7.17 -0.13 -2.82
N ASN A 22 7.73 -1.04 -3.63
CA ASN A 22 8.45 -2.20 -3.11
C ASN A 22 9.67 -1.79 -2.30
N PHE A 23 10.41 -0.76 -2.76
CA PHE A 23 11.54 -0.22 -2.01
C PHE A 23 11.10 0.43 -0.69
N GLN A 24 9.98 1.17 -0.70
CA GLN A 24 9.44 1.77 0.52
C GLN A 24 8.99 0.70 1.54
N ASP A 25 8.36 -0.38 1.08
CA ASP A 25 7.92 -1.50 1.92
C ASP A 25 9.12 -2.21 2.58
N GLU A 26 10.17 -2.49 1.82
CA GLU A 26 11.41 -3.06 2.35
C GLU A 26 12.06 -2.16 3.40
N MET A 27 12.12 -0.85 3.15
CA MET A 27 12.63 0.13 4.13
C MET A 27 11.81 0.14 5.42
N LEU A 28 10.47 0.04 5.31
CA LEU A 28 9.58 -0.03 6.46
C LEU A 28 9.80 -1.32 7.27
N GLY A 29 9.98 -2.45 6.58
CA GLY A 29 10.30 -3.74 7.20
C GLY A 29 11.63 -3.72 7.95
N LEU A 30 12.69 -3.18 7.34
CA LEU A 30 14.00 -3.03 7.96
C LEU A 30 13.97 -2.08 9.16
N ALA A 31 13.18 -1.01 9.10
CA ALA A 31 13.00 -0.08 10.21
C ALA A 31 12.23 -0.71 11.40
N ALA A 32 11.32 -1.64 11.11
CA ALA A 32 10.52 -2.36 12.10
C ALA A 32 11.27 -3.53 12.76
N ASP A 33 12.37 -4.02 12.17
CA ASP A 33 13.15 -5.14 12.71
C ASP A 33 13.84 -4.75 14.05
N PRO A 34 13.49 -5.41 15.18
CA PRO A 34 14.14 -5.18 16.47
C PRO A 34 15.65 -5.42 16.42
N TYR A 35 16.12 -6.35 15.57
CA TYR A 35 17.52 -6.75 15.43
C TYR A 35 18.23 -6.09 14.23
N GLY A 36 17.52 -5.27 13.46
CA GLY A 36 18.04 -4.60 12.27
C GLY A 36 19.12 -3.55 12.58
N ASP A 37 19.94 -3.26 11.56
CA ASP A 37 21.00 -2.25 11.65
C ASP A 37 20.42 -0.88 12.06
N PRO A 38 20.99 -0.22 13.09
CA PRO A 38 20.55 1.11 13.53
C PRO A 38 20.42 2.16 12.42
N VAL A 39 21.14 2.02 11.30
CA VAL A 39 21.04 2.91 10.14
C VAL A 39 19.61 3.00 9.59
N PHE A 40 18.84 1.92 9.65
CA PHE A 40 17.45 1.85 9.16
C PHE A 40 16.42 2.32 10.19
N LYS A 41 16.81 2.46 11.47
CA LYS A 41 15.95 2.96 12.55
C LYS A 41 15.90 4.49 12.62
N THR A 42 16.30 5.16 11.53
CA THR A 42 16.48 6.60 11.49
C THR A 42 15.15 7.32 11.76
N GLN A 43 15.06 7.97 12.92
CA GLN A 43 13.88 8.67 13.45
C GLN A 43 13.39 9.86 12.61
N SER A 44 14.06 10.17 11.49
CA SER A 44 13.79 11.35 10.66
C SER A 44 12.77 11.11 9.55
N LEU A 45 12.47 9.85 9.19
CA LEU A 45 11.50 9.52 8.14
C LEU A 45 10.12 9.28 8.73
N ASN A 46 9.23 10.24 8.55
CA ASN A 46 7.81 10.08 8.85
C ASN A 46 7.10 9.36 7.69
N MET A 47 6.83 8.07 7.87
CA MET A 47 6.17 7.25 6.86
C MET A 47 4.66 7.53 6.72
N ASP A 48 4.01 8.14 7.71
CA ASP A 48 2.58 8.52 7.67
C ASP A 48 2.27 9.57 6.58
N VAL A 49 3.31 10.20 6.02
CA VAL A 49 3.20 11.13 4.90
C VAL A 49 2.70 10.42 3.64
N ILE A 50 3.23 9.23 3.33
CA ILE A 50 2.92 8.48 2.10
C ILE A 50 2.16 7.17 2.38
N TYR A 51 2.14 6.70 3.62
CA TYR A 51 1.32 5.59 4.08
C TYR A 51 0.13 6.08 4.91
N ARG A 52 -0.92 5.29 4.93
CA ARG A 52 -2.01 5.36 5.89
C ARG A 52 -1.88 4.16 6.81
N THR A 53 -1.74 4.42 8.11
CA THR A 53 -1.81 3.39 9.14
C THR A 53 -3.26 2.97 9.34
N GLY A 54 -3.49 1.67 9.38
CA GLY A 54 -4.78 1.04 9.63
C GLY A 54 -4.64 -0.17 10.53
N GLU A 55 -5.74 -0.89 10.73
CA GLU A 55 -5.80 -2.09 11.55
C GLU A 55 -6.70 -3.12 10.86
N THR A 56 -6.29 -4.39 10.87
CA THR A 56 -7.13 -5.49 10.40
C THR A 56 -8.19 -5.85 11.44
N HIS A 57 -9.17 -6.67 11.07
CA HIS A 57 -10.16 -7.22 12.01
C HIS A 57 -9.54 -8.03 13.17
N GLN A 58 -8.31 -8.50 13.01
CA GLN A 58 -7.58 -9.25 14.04
C GLN A 58 -6.75 -8.36 14.98
N GLY A 59 -6.80 -7.04 14.79
CA GLY A 59 -6.03 -6.09 15.58
C GLY A 59 -4.59 -5.88 15.10
N THR A 60 -4.25 -6.39 13.91
CA THR A 60 -2.89 -6.24 13.36
C THR A 60 -2.77 -4.90 12.66
N THR A 61 -1.77 -4.10 13.05
CA THR A 61 -1.45 -2.84 12.37
C THR A 61 -1.06 -3.08 10.91
N THR A 62 -1.57 -2.24 10.02
CA THR A 62 -1.28 -2.27 8.59
C THR A 62 -0.82 -0.91 8.11
N TYR A 63 0.01 -0.89 7.07
CA TYR A 63 0.45 0.31 6.40
C TYR A 63 0.03 0.22 4.94
N THR A 64 -0.91 1.07 4.53
CA THR A 64 -1.43 1.10 3.16
C THR A 64 -0.88 2.32 2.40
N PRO A 65 -0.25 2.14 1.23
CA PRO A 65 0.18 3.26 0.39
C PRO A 65 -0.95 4.24 0.08
N ARG A 66 -0.68 5.55 0.13
CA ARG A 66 -1.59 6.60 -0.37
C ARG A 66 -1.46 6.72 -1.89
N LEU A 67 -1.81 5.63 -2.58
CA LEU A 67 -1.62 5.46 -4.03
C LEU A 67 -2.95 5.35 -4.76
N LEU A 68 -3.06 6.06 -5.87
CA LEU A 68 -4.03 5.79 -6.93
C LEU A 68 -3.27 5.37 -8.20
N SER A 69 -3.43 4.11 -8.60
CA SER A 69 -2.84 3.56 -9.83
C SER A 69 -3.94 3.33 -10.86
N ILE A 70 -3.73 3.86 -12.07
CA ILE A 70 -4.71 3.86 -13.16
C ILE A 70 -4.05 3.25 -14.39
N ASP A 71 -4.72 2.27 -14.99
CA ASP A 71 -4.32 1.67 -16.27
C ASP A 71 -5.54 1.04 -16.96
N PHE A 72 -5.34 0.53 -18.18
CA PHE A 72 -6.33 -0.29 -18.86
C PHE A 72 -6.61 -1.60 -18.12
N GLN A 73 -7.82 -2.11 -18.31
CA GLN A 73 -8.24 -3.38 -17.71
C GLN A 73 -7.28 -4.51 -18.09
N GLY A 74 -6.84 -5.27 -17.09
CA GLY A 74 -5.88 -6.36 -17.25
C GLY A 74 -4.41 -5.96 -17.10
N SER A 75 -4.08 -4.67 -17.09
CA SER A 75 -2.69 -4.20 -16.99
C SER A 75 -2.15 -4.10 -15.56
N LEU A 76 -3.02 -4.06 -14.54
CA LEU A 76 -2.63 -3.89 -13.13
C LEU A 76 -2.16 -5.19 -12.43
N GLY A 77 -2.09 -6.30 -13.16
CA GLY A 77 -1.45 -7.54 -12.69
C GLY A 77 -2.07 -8.13 -11.42
N SER A 78 -1.32 -8.14 -10.32
CA SER A 78 -1.67 -8.76 -9.04
C SER A 78 -2.58 -7.93 -8.14
N VAL A 79 -2.94 -6.70 -8.55
CA VAL A 79 -3.88 -5.87 -7.79
C VAL A 79 -5.27 -6.52 -7.77
N SER A 80 -5.89 -6.57 -6.59
CA SER A 80 -7.23 -7.12 -6.42
C SER A 80 -8.24 -6.40 -7.33
N SER A 81 -9.00 -7.18 -8.12
CA SER A 81 -10.09 -6.66 -8.94
C SER A 81 -11.23 -6.07 -8.11
N LYS A 82 -11.35 -6.46 -6.83
CA LYS A 82 -12.36 -5.95 -5.90
C LYS A 82 -11.95 -4.65 -5.21
N GLY A 83 -10.69 -4.22 -5.33
CA GLY A 83 -10.17 -3.03 -4.64
C GLY A 83 -10.18 -3.12 -3.11
N THR A 84 -10.41 -4.31 -2.54
CA THR A 84 -10.46 -4.54 -1.09
C THR A 84 -9.06 -4.71 -0.52
N LEU A 85 -8.76 -4.00 0.58
CA LEU A 85 -7.48 -4.09 1.28
C LEU A 85 -7.34 -5.35 2.14
N TYR A 86 -8.43 -5.79 2.76
CA TYR A 86 -8.46 -6.96 3.63
C TYR A 86 -9.36 -8.03 3.03
N SER A 87 -8.96 -9.29 3.16
CA SER A 87 -9.86 -10.39 2.83
C SER A 87 -10.95 -10.42 3.88
N GLU A 88 -12.19 -10.17 3.47
CA GLU A 88 -13.33 -10.56 4.26
C GLU A 88 -13.30 -12.09 4.35
N GLY A 89 -13.21 -12.63 5.57
CA GLY A 89 -13.46 -14.05 5.78
C GLY A 89 -14.82 -14.36 5.17
N SER A 90 -14.88 -15.40 4.33
CA SER A 90 -16.05 -15.80 3.53
C SER A 90 -17.39 -15.40 4.14
N ASN A 91 -18.00 -14.33 3.64
CA ASN A 91 -19.42 -14.08 3.82
C ASN A 91 -19.94 -13.25 2.64
N GLU A 92 -20.73 -13.95 1.81
CA GLU A 92 -21.73 -13.51 0.83
C GLU A 92 -21.37 -12.39 -0.17
N PRO A 93 -21.82 -12.49 -1.43
CA PRO A 93 -21.59 -11.44 -2.42
C PRO A 93 -22.36 -10.18 -2.01
N SER A 94 -21.62 -9.12 -1.68
CA SER A 94 -22.20 -7.77 -1.60
C SER A 94 -22.66 -7.34 -3.00
N GLU A 95 -23.98 -7.33 -3.22
CA GLU A 95 -24.64 -6.77 -4.40
C GLU A 95 -24.52 -5.24 -4.43
N VAL A 96 -23.30 -4.72 -4.49
CA VAL A 96 -23.09 -3.31 -4.81
C VAL A 96 -22.60 -3.23 -6.24
N VAL A 97 -23.54 -3.03 -7.15
CA VAL A 97 -23.26 -2.57 -8.51
C VAL A 97 -22.81 -1.12 -8.41
N THR A 98 -21.53 -0.87 -8.66
CA THR A 98 -21.05 0.47 -8.97
C THR A 98 -21.06 0.67 -10.48
N TRP A 99 -21.52 1.85 -10.90
CA TRP A 99 -21.76 2.31 -12.27
C TRP A 99 -20.66 2.01 -13.28
#